data_AF-A0A135L3M3-F1
#
_entry.id   AF-A0A135L3M3-F1
#
_cell.length_a   1.000
_cell.length_b   1.000
_cell.length_c   1.000
_cell.angle_alpha   90.00
_cell.angle_beta   90.00
_cell.angle_gamma   90.00
#
_symmetry.space_group_name_H-M   'P 1'
#
loop_
_entity.id
_entity.type
_entity.pdbx_description
1 polymer ?
#
loop_
_entity_poly.entity_id
_entity_poly.type
_entity_poly.pdbx_seq_one_letter_code
_entity_poly.pdbx_strand_id
1 'polypeptide(L)' 'MAVTSSAGTMKFNDYHYFDMTTDEKTKTTTHEFSHALGLDHTSGTDDIMQQGKLSITSLSSTDKSSYDEAYDTY' A
#
# COMPACT_ATOMS: atom_id res chain seq x y z
N MET A 1 -2.99 8.85 6.82
CA MET A 1 -2.33 8.81 5.50
C MET A 1 -3.37 8.44 4.46
N ALA A 2 -3.89 7.22 4.50
CA ALA A 2 -5.09 6.79 3.79
C ALA A 2 -5.68 5.55 4.50
N VAL A 3 -6.78 5.01 3.99
CA VAL A 3 -7.40 3.75 4.47
C VAL A 3 -8.19 3.09 3.35
N THR A 4 -8.23 1.76 3.37
CA THR A 4 -9.02 0.94 2.45
C THR A 4 -10.02 0.08 3.20
N SER A 5 -11.28 0.11 2.76
CA SER A 5 -12.34 -0.76 3.30
C SER A 5 -12.25 -2.19 2.75
N SER A 6 -12.84 -3.16 3.43
CA SER A 6 -12.99 -4.54 2.90
C SER A 6 -13.77 -4.63 1.57
N ALA A 7 -14.54 -3.61 1.20
CA ALA A 7 -15.22 -3.52 -0.10
C ALA A 7 -14.38 -2.83 -1.19
N GLY A 8 -13.09 -2.57 -0.95
CA GLY A 8 -12.16 -1.96 -1.91
C GLY A 8 -12.27 -0.43 -2.04
N THR A 9 -13.09 0.25 -1.23
CA THR A 9 -13.12 1.73 -1.19
C THR A 9 -11.88 2.28 -0.50
N MET A 10 -11.07 3.04 -1.24
CA MET A 10 -9.91 3.77 -0.71
C MET A 10 -10.29 5.22 -0.36
N LYS A 11 -9.79 5.72 0.78
CA LYS A 11 -9.96 7.10 1.22
C LYS A 11 -8.62 7.69 1.61
N PHE A 12 -8.24 8.79 0.97
CA PHE A 12 -7.02 9.53 1.28
C PHE A 12 -7.35 10.70 2.20
N ASN A 13 -6.48 10.95 3.19
CA ASN A 13 -6.63 12.16 4.00
C ASN A 13 -5.98 13.32 3.25
N ASP A 14 -6.80 14.14 2.59
CA ASP A 14 -6.35 15.24 1.74
C ASP A 14 -5.39 16.21 2.44
N TYR A 15 -5.59 16.48 3.74
CA TYR A 15 -4.70 17.37 4.51
C TYR A 15 -3.25 16.87 4.53
N HIS A 16 -3.05 15.55 4.65
CA HIS A 16 -1.71 14.96 4.62
C HIS A 16 -1.26 14.58 3.21
N TYR A 17 -2.19 14.13 2.37
CA TYR A 17 -1.91 13.65 1.03
C TYR A 17 -1.47 14.78 0.10
N PHE A 18 -2.02 15.97 0.26
CA PHE A 18 -1.62 17.14 -0.54
C PHE A 18 -0.13 17.47 -0.39
N ASP A 19 0.37 17.48 0.86
CA ASP A 19 1.75 17.85 1.22
C ASP A 19 2.78 16.74 0.99
N MET A 20 2.36 15.57 0.50
CA MET A 20 3.27 14.49 0.16
C MET A 20 4.05 14.78 -1.13
N THR A 21 5.30 14.34 -1.13
CA THR A 21 6.12 14.21 -2.33
C THR A 21 5.48 13.22 -3.32
N THR A 22 5.93 13.24 -4.58
CA THR A 22 5.47 12.29 -5.61
C THR A 22 5.70 10.84 -5.19
N ASP A 23 6.85 10.54 -4.58
CA ASP A 23 7.20 9.17 -4.17
C ASP A 23 6.34 8.71 -2.99
N GLU A 24 6.08 9.60 -2.01
CA GLU A 24 5.18 9.29 -0.90
C GLU A 24 3.73 9.08 -1.36
N LYS A 25 3.26 9.86 -2.34
CA LYS A 25 1.95 9.67 -2.98
C LYS A 25 1.86 8.34 -3.70
N THR A 26 2.91 8.01 -4.46
CA THR A 26 3.02 6.73 -5.17
C THR A 26 2.97 5.58 -4.19
N LYS A 27 3.83 5.58 -3.16
CA LYS A 27 3.85 4.57 -2.10
C LYS A 27 2.49 4.44 -1.42
N THR A 28 1.90 5.55 -0.97
CA THR A 28 0.63 5.55 -0.23
C THR A 28 -0.50 5.01 -1.10
N THR A 29 -0.56 5.41 -2.38
CA THR A 29 -1.59 4.91 -3.30
C THR A 29 -1.43 3.42 -3.56
N THR A 30 -0.21 2.95 -3.82
CA THR A 30 0.04 1.52 -4.04
C THR A 30 -0.26 0.71 -2.80
N HIS A 31 0.06 1.20 -1.60
CA HIS A 31 -0.25 0.54 -0.32
C HIS A 31 -1.76 0.31 -0.13
N GLU A 32 -2.58 1.35 -0.34
CA GLU A 32 -4.03 1.22 -0.23
C GLU A 32 -4.62 0.35 -1.35
N PHE A 33 -4.07 0.44 -2.55
CA PHE A 33 -4.47 -0.43 -3.65
C PHE A 33 -4.18 -1.90 -3.33
N SER A 34 -3.03 -2.20 -2.73
CA SER A 34 -2.68 -3.54 -2.25
C SER A 34 -3.64 -4.05 -1.17
N HIS A 35 -4.10 -3.19 -0.24
CA HIS A 35 -5.18 -3.58 0.68
C HIS A 35 -6.47 -3.95 -0.06
N ALA A 36 -6.83 -3.21 -1.12
CA ALA A 36 -8.01 -3.54 -1.93
C ALA A 36 -7.85 -4.88 -2.68
N LEU A 37 -6.61 -5.32 -2.90
CA LEU A 37 -6.26 -6.62 -3.47
C LEU A 37 -6.08 -7.73 -2.41
N GLY A 38 -6.33 -7.44 -1.14
CA GLY A 38 -6.29 -8.43 -0.06
C GLY A 38 -4.95 -8.58 0.66
N LEU A 39 -3.97 -7.71 0.40
CA LEU A 39 -2.69 -7.75 1.11
C LEU A 39 -2.80 -7.10 2.50
N ASP A 40 -2.17 -7.72 3.49
CA ASP A 40 -2.00 -7.15 4.84
C ASP A 40 -0.62 -6.47 4.98
N HIS A 41 -0.44 -5.74 6.07
CA HIS A 41 0.83 -5.13 6.41
C HIS A 41 1.96 -6.15 6.51
N THR A 42 3.15 -5.76 6.08
CA THR A 42 4.38 -6.54 6.28
C THR A 42 5.26 -5.93 7.37
N SER A 43 6.23 -6.71 7.83
CA SER A 43 7.26 -6.25 8.79
C SER A 43 8.58 -5.84 8.12
N GLY A 44 8.72 -5.98 6.80
CA GLY A 44 9.91 -5.56 6.06
C GLY A 44 10.02 -4.04 5.95
N THR A 45 11.24 -3.54 5.79
CA THR A 45 11.55 -2.10 5.75
C THR A 45 11.56 -1.49 4.36
N ASP A 46 11.43 -2.33 3.32
CA ASP A 46 11.48 -1.93 1.91
C ASP A 46 10.25 -2.44 1.14
N ASP A 47 9.22 -2.87 1.86
CA ASP A 47 7.98 -3.40 1.29
C ASP A 47 6.96 -2.27 1.12
N ILE A 48 6.17 -2.28 0.04
CA ILE A 48 5.06 -1.34 -0.13
C ILE A 48 4.07 -1.45 1.04
N MET A 49 3.86 -2.67 1.54
CA MET A 49 2.96 -2.95 2.67
C MET A 49 3.52 -2.59 4.04
N GLN A 50 4.73 -2.04 4.13
CA GLN A 50 5.20 -1.42 5.36
C GLN A 50 4.31 -0.22 5.72
N GLN A 51 3.81 -0.16 6.95
CA GLN A 51 3.01 0.97 7.40
C GLN A 51 3.84 2.27 7.48
N GLY A 52 3.25 3.40 7.07
CA GLY A 52 3.82 4.73 7.29
C GLY A 52 3.96 5.60 6.04
N LYS A 53 4.38 6.86 6.26
CA LYS A 53 4.73 7.86 5.24
C LYS A 53 6.17 7.67 4.81
N LEU A 54 6.36 6.98 3.69
CA LEU A 54 7.66 6.54 3.18
C LEU A 54 7.72 6.76 1.66
N SER A 55 8.93 6.79 1.10
CA SER A 55 9.19 6.97 -0.34
C SER A 55 9.62 5.68 -1.02
N ILE A 56 8.93 4.56 -0.76
CA ILE A 56 9.18 3.25 -1.39
C ILE A 56 8.36 3.18 -2.68
N THR A 57 9.03 3.13 -3.83
CA THR A 57 8.39 3.17 -5.16
C THR A 57 8.61 1.90 -5.99
N SER A 58 9.27 0.89 -5.42
CA SER A 58 9.55 -0.39 -6.07
C SER A 58 8.95 -1.53 -5.25
N LEU A 59 8.45 -2.55 -5.96
CA LEU A 59 7.95 -3.77 -5.33
C LEU A 59 9.10 -4.66 -4.88
N SER A 60 9.12 -4.99 -3.60
CA SER A 60 10.01 -6.01 -3.02
C SER A 60 9.68 -7.41 -3.54
N SER A 61 10.49 -8.41 -3.17
CA SER A 61 10.10 -9.81 -3.37
C SER A 61 8.89 -10.20 -2.51
N THR A 62 8.78 -9.63 -1.30
CA THR A 62 7.68 -9.88 -0.35
C THR A 62 6.35 -9.38 -0.88
N ASP A 63 6.33 -8.19 -1.49
CA ASP A 63 5.10 -7.61 -2.08
C ASP A 63 4.56 -8.51 -3.20
N LYS A 64 5.47 -9.03 -4.04
CA LYS A 64 5.12 -9.92 -5.16
C LYS A 64 4.58 -11.25 -4.65
N SER A 65 5.27 -11.89 -3.71
CA SER A 65 4.80 -13.17 -3.16
C SER A 65 3.47 -13.04 -2.41
N SER A 66 3.27 -11.92 -1.70
CA SER A 66 2.01 -11.66 -0.99
C SER A 66 0.84 -11.45 -1.95
N TYR A 67 1.09 -10.82 -3.11
CA TYR A 67 0.08 -10.69 -4.16
C TYR A 67 -0.26 -12.04 -4.80
N ASP A 68 0.74 -12.87 -5.10
CA ASP A 68 0.52 -14.20 -5.64
C ASP A 68 -0.32 -15.06 -4.66
N GLU A 69 0.00 -15.02 -3.36
CA GLU A 69 -0.78 -15.71 -2.32
C GLU A 69 -2.22 -15.17 -2.21
N ALA A 70 -2.41 -13.85 -2.23
CA ALA A 70 -3.74 -13.26 -2.18
C ALA A 70 -4.59 -13.65 -3.41
N TYR A 71 -3.98 -13.64 -4.60
CA TYR A 71 -4.65 -14.01 -5.85
C TYR A 71 -5.11 -15.47 -5.86
N ASP A 72 -4.32 -16.39 -5.31
CA ASP A 72 -4.68 -17.81 -5.21
C ASP A 72 -5.91 -18.07 -4.30
N THR A 73 -6.30 -17.08 -3.49
CA THR A 73 -7.44 -17.16 -2.56
C THR A 73 -8.69 -16.38 -3.01
N TYR A 74 -8.66 -15.78 -4.19
CA TYR A 74 -9.76 -15.01 -4.78
C TYR A 74 -10.77 -15.88 -5.55
#